data_AF-A0A9X6AJ28-F1
#
_entry.id   AF-A0A9X6AJ28-F1
#
_cell.length_a   1.000
_cell.length_b   1.000
_cell.length_c   1.000
_cell.angle_alpha   90.00
_cell.angle_beta   90.00
_cell.angle_gamma   90.00
#
_symmetry.space_group_name_H-M   'P 1'
#
loop_
_entity.id
_entity.type
_entity.pdbx_description
1 polymer ?
#
loop_
_entity_poly.entity_id
_entity_poly.type
_entity_poly.pdbx_seq_one_letter_code
_entity_poly.pdbx_strand_id
1 'polypeptide(L)' 'MYRVRDVRTPFRITSATLDVLEAFLASREELHGFAVAKAAGKPTGSIYPILGRLEQAGWLDSHWEAENPTEG' A
#
# COMPACT_ATOMS: atom_id res chain seq x y z
N MET A 1 -24.70 13.60 20.08
CA MET A 1 -24.85 12.92 18.77
C MET A 1 -23.66 13.32 17.90
N TYR A 2 -22.74 12.41 17.60
CA TYR A 2 -21.60 12.68 16.71
C TYR A 2 -22.05 12.47 15.25
N ARG A 3 -21.78 13.44 14.37
CA ARG A 3 -22.09 13.36 12.93
C ARG A 3 -20.82 13.70 12.15
N VAL A 4 -20.42 12.82 11.25
CA VAL A 4 -19.35 13.04 10.27
C VAL A 4 -20.01 13.35 8.94
N ARG A 5 -19.50 14.36 8.22
CA ARG A 5 -20.06 14.79 6.92
C ARG A 5 -19.17 14.41 5.74
N ASP A 6 -17.86 14.37 5.93
CA ASP A 6 -16.91 14.15 4.83
C ASP A 6 -15.56 13.65 5.35
N VAL A 7 -14.75 13.05 4.47
CA VAL A 7 -13.35 12.68 4.72
C VAL A 7 -12.46 13.49 3.78
N ARG A 8 -11.48 14.21 4.33
CA ARG A 8 -10.49 14.91 3.50
C ARG A 8 -9.41 13.92 3.09
N THR A 9 -9.20 13.76 1.79
CA THR A 9 -8.20 12.85 1.25
C THR A 9 -7.00 13.63 0.67
N PRO A 10 -5.76 13.21 0.93
CA PRO A 10 -4.56 13.91 0.43
C PRO A 10 -4.37 13.74 -1.10
N PHE A 11 -5.01 12.74 -1.70
CA PHE A 11 -5.03 12.49 -3.13
C PHE A 11 -6.35 11.79 -3.52
N ARG A 12 -6.61 11.66 -4.82
CA ARG A 12 -7.79 10.95 -5.33
C ARG A 12 -7.73 9.46 -4.98
N ILE A 13 -8.64 9.00 -4.14
CA ILE A 13 -8.83 7.59 -3.79
C ILE A 13 -9.63 6.91 -4.92
N THR A 14 -9.11 5.80 -5.45
CA THR A 14 -9.80 4.95 -6.43
C THR A 14 -10.09 3.58 -5.83
N SER A 15 -10.89 2.75 -6.51
CA SER A 15 -11.08 1.35 -6.11
C SER A 15 -9.73 0.63 -5.97
N ALA A 16 -8.81 0.84 -6.91
CA ALA A 16 -7.47 0.26 -6.82
C ALA A 16 -6.68 0.73 -5.58
N THR A 17 -6.88 1.96 -5.10
CA THR A 17 -6.28 2.41 -3.83
C THR A 17 -6.86 1.63 -2.65
N LEU A 18 -8.17 1.40 -2.64
CA LEU A 18 -8.84 0.64 -1.59
C LEU A 18 -8.40 -0.83 -1.60
N ASP A 19 -8.32 -1.45 -2.79
CA ASP A 19 -7.87 -2.84 -2.96
C ASP A 19 -6.43 -3.01 -2.42
N VAL A 20 -5.56 -2.01 -2.63
CA VAL A 20 -4.19 -2.00 -2.09
C VAL A 20 -4.18 -1.86 -0.57
N LEU A 21 -4.98 -0.95 -0.01
CA LEU A 21 -5.11 -0.80 1.44
C LEU A 21 -5.65 -2.06 2.10
N GLU A 22 -6.65 -2.71 1.49
CA GLU A 22 -7.22 -3.96 1.96
C GLU A 22 -6.16 -5.08 2.02
N ALA A 23 -5.28 -5.17 1.01
CA ALA A 23 -4.18 -6.12 1.02
C ALA A 23 -3.26 -5.95 2.25
N PHE A 24 -2.92 -4.71 2.61
CA PHE A 24 -2.13 -4.45 3.83
C PHE A 24 -2.91 -4.72 5.11
N LEU A 25 -4.17 -4.30 5.18
CA LEU A 25 -5.01 -4.49 6.38
C LEU A 25 -5.34 -5.97 6.65
N ALA A 26 -5.38 -6.81 5.61
CA ALA A 26 -5.59 -8.24 5.74
C ALA A 26 -4.31 -9.00 6.14
N SER A 27 -3.13 -8.42 5.91
CA SER A 27 -1.84 -9.02 6.26
C SER A 27 -1.45 -8.73 7.70
N ARG A 28 -0.73 -9.66 8.33
CA ARG A 28 -0.05 -9.44 9.62
C ARG A 28 1.46 -9.23 9.47
N GLU A 29 1.95 -9.36 8.25
CA GLU A 29 3.36 -9.27 7.87
C GLU A 29 3.55 -8.16 6.85
N GLU A 30 4.80 -7.71 6.71
CA GLU A 30 5.21 -6.78 5.67
C GLU A 30 5.01 -7.40 4.29
N LEU A 31 4.61 -6.59 3.31
CA LEU A 31 4.31 -7.05 1.96
C LEU A 31 5.21 -6.38 0.94
N HIS A 32 5.90 -7.17 0.12
CA HIS A 32 6.54 -6.65 -1.08
C HIS A 32 5.49 -6.23 -2.12
N GLY A 33 5.84 -5.26 -2.97
CA GLY A 33 4.92 -4.73 -3.99
C GLY A 33 4.30 -5.79 -4.92
N PHE A 34 5.01 -6.90 -5.18
CA PHE A 34 4.47 -8.03 -5.94
C PHE A 34 3.37 -8.78 -5.18
N ALA A 35 3.54 -9.02 -3.87
CA ALA A 35 2.53 -9.66 -3.04
C ALA A 35 1.26 -8.80 -2.95
N VAL A 36 1.43 -7.48 -2.81
CA VAL A 36 0.33 -6.52 -2.86
C VAL A 36 -0.41 -6.59 -4.20
N ALA A 37 0.31 -6.63 -5.32
CA ALA A 37 -0.30 -6.74 -6.65
C ALA A 37 -1.15 -8.00 -6.81
N LYS A 38 -0.64 -9.14 -6.31
CA LYS A 38 -1.35 -10.41 -6.31
C LYS A 38 -2.60 -10.37 -5.44
N ALA A 39 -2.50 -9.83 -4.22
CA ALA A 39 -3.62 -9.72 -3.29
C ALA A 39 -4.71 -8.76 -3.81
N ALA A 40 -4.32 -7.61 -4.36
CA ALA A 40 -5.24 -6.63 -4.93
C ALA A 40 -5.80 -7.04 -6.33
N GLY A 41 -5.27 -8.10 -6.93
CA GLY A 41 -5.68 -8.57 -8.26
C GLY A 41 -5.43 -7.54 -9.37
N LYS A 42 -4.35 -6.74 -9.28
CA LYS A 42 -4.00 -5.69 -10.25
C LYS A 42 -2.61 -5.90 -10.85
N PRO A 43 -2.34 -5.34 -12.05
CA PRO A 43 -0.99 -5.31 -12.61
C PRO A 43 -0.03 -4.49 -11.74
N THR A 44 1.21 -4.95 -11.59
CA THR A 44 2.27 -4.27 -10.83
C THR A 44 2.49 -2.82 -11.29
N GLY A 45 2.43 -2.55 -12.60
CA GLY A 45 2.57 -1.19 -13.14
C GLY A 45 1.53 -0.18 -12.62
N SER A 46 0.37 -0.63 -12.13
CA SER A 46 -0.61 0.22 -11.46
C SER A 46 -0.42 0.31 -9.95
N ILE A 47 0.21 -0.69 -9.34
CA ILE A 47 0.41 -0.81 -7.89
C ILE A 47 1.49 0.14 -7.41
N TYR A 48 2.66 0.17 -8.05
CA TYR A 48 3.78 1.02 -7.60
C TYR A 48 3.41 2.52 -7.53
N PRO A 49 2.69 3.11 -8.50
CA PRO A 49 2.19 4.48 -8.36
C PRO A 49 1.15 4.69 -7.24
N ILE A 50 0.43 3.64 -6.82
CA ILE A 50 -0.45 3.70 -5.65
C ILE A 50 0.37 3.67 -4.36
N LEU A 51 1.34 2.75 -4.27
CA LEU A 51 2.25 2.65 -3.13
C LEU A 51 2.98 3.98 -2.89
N GLY A 52 3.54 4.59 -3.93
CA GLY A 52 4.21 5.88 -3.81
C GLY A 52 3.29 7.01 -3.34
N ARG A 53 2.01 7.02 -3.72
CA ARG A 53 1.05 8.02 -3.22
C ARG A 53 0.67 7.80 -1.76
N LEU A 54 0.56 6.55 -1.35
CA LEU A 54 0.29 6.18 0.04
C LEU A 54 1.47 6.54 0.94
N GLU A 55 2.69 6.26 0.51
CA GLU A 55 3.93 6.65 1.18
C GLU A 55 4.06 8.17 1.28
N GLN A 56 3.85 8.91 0.17
CA GLN A 56 3.85 10.39 0.18
C GLN A 56 2.79 10.98 1.12
N ALA A 57 1.67 10.30 1.31
CA ALA A 57 0.63 10.68 2.26
C ALA A 57 0.94 10.26 3.71
N GLY A 58 2.04 9.53 3.95
CA GLY A 58 2.41 8.99 5.26
C GLY A 58 1.53 7.82 5.72
N TRP A 59 0.86 7.13 4.80
CA TRP A 59 -0.04 6.01 5.12
C TRP A 59 0.67 4.67 5.11
N LEU A 60 1.82 4.58 4.46
CA LEU A 60 2.71 3.43 4.46
C LEU A 60 4.10 3.87 4.89
N ASP A 61 4.77 2.99 5.62
CA ASP A 61 6.22 3.03 5.82
C ASP A 61 6.85 1.99 4.88
N SER A 62 7.97 2.35 4.26
CA SER A 62 8.61 1.51 3.24
C SER A 62 10.11 1.42 3.50
N HIS A 63 10.68 0.25 3.26
CA HIS A 63 12.12 0.04 3.32
C HIS A 63 12.54 -0.97 2.27
N TRP A 64 13.81 -0.89 1.88
CA TRP A 64 14.43 -1.90 1.02
C TRP A 64 14.96 -3.03 1.90
N GLU A 65 14.75 -4.27 1.48
CA GLU A 65 15.41 -5.41 2.12
C GLU A 65 16.92 -5.20 2.06
N ALA A 66 17.60 -5.36 3.19
CA ALA A 66 19.04 -5.26 3.21
C ALA A 66 19.63 -6.42 2.39
N GLU A 67 20.39 -6.11 1.35
CA GLU A 67 21.19 -7.09 0.61
C GLU A 67 22.27 -7.66 1.56
N ASN A 68 21.94 -8.69 2.33
CA ASN A 68 22.91 -9.47 3.08
C ASN A 68 22.84 -10.93 2.63
N PRO A 69 23.53 -11.31 1.53
CA PRO A 69 24.13 -12.62 1.52
C PRO A 69 25.22 -12.58 2.58
N THR A 70 24.92 -13.04 3.80
CA THR A 70 25.98 -13.60 4.64
C THR A 70 26.55 -14.76 3.85
N GLU A 71 27.61 -14.48 3.09
CA GLU A 71 28.54 -15.47 2.58
C GLU A 71 29.01 -16.29 3.79
N GLY A 72 28.67 -17.58 3.77
CA GLY A 72 29.28 -18.58 4.62
C GLY A 72 30.55 -19.13 3.99
#